data_AF-A0A221W4X2-F1
#
_entry.id   AF-A0A221W4X2-F1
#
_cell.length_a   1.000
_cell.length_b   1.000
_cell.length_c   1.000
_cell.angle_alpha   90.00
_cell.angle_beta   90.00
_cell.angle_gamma   90.00
#
_symmetry.space_group_name_H-M   'P 1'
#
loop_
_entity.id
_entity.type
_entity.pdbx_description
1 polymer ?
#
loop_
_entity_poly.entity_id
_entity_poly.type
_entity_poly.pdbx_seq_one_letter_code
_entity_poly.pdbx_strand_id
1 'polypeptide(L)'
;MSSASTATDAGATVPTPAPRGRRDSRVRLIVGYAAIVAVLPYFLLKAAWIAGSTIGITGASSIDAAVVQGGNIATAALEIGAIGIILLFTHAWGARVPAFLVLAPTWVGTGLLAPFVITGPVVAASVLIDSSAVGDGSMAPWVGPLVYLSFGAQAIGIAASFVLYARDRWPQVLTGRVRDRPPGLHQPVVVLFSLLVTTLLVIVAAARLSWAFGATWGLSTGLVESRGLAERLADAGTASFAVAAAAALLALAFRRPPRLRTAVPLALGWVGGGAVFGSGLYSMVLLLAGVAGSGMPTTQTGLVPFVDLLQLLAGTVIAVVGAFVLAESHARGDDHRH
;
A
#
# COMPACT_ATOMS: atom_id res chain seq x y z
N MET A 1 45.08 52.52 46.45
CA MET A 1 44.08 52.61 45.36
C MET A 1 44.04 51.26 44.65
N SER A 2 43.03 50.44 44.92
CA SER A 2 42.71 49.30 44.06
C SER A 2 41.19 49.13 44.07
N SER A 3 40.60 49.39 42.92
CA SER A 3 39.18 49.53 42.65
C SER A 3 38.50 48.17 42.46
N ALA A 4 37.45 47.92 43.22
CA ALA A 4 36.54 46.80 43.03
C ALA A 4 35.66 47.03 41.78
N SER A 5 35.62 46.05 40.88
CA SER A 5 34.70 46.00 39.75
C SER A 5 33.62 44.96 40.06
N THR A 6 32.41 45.43 40.35
CA THR A 6 31.19 44.63 40.43
C THR A 6 30.58 44.51 39.04
N ALA A 7 30.67 43.33 38.44
CA ALA A 7 29.90 42.99 37.24
C ALA A 7 28.60 42.30 37.64
N THR A 8 27.50 43.00 37.41
CA THR A 8 26.12 42.54 37.60
C THR A 8 25.78 41.52 36.51
N ASP A 9 25.57 40.26 36.89
CA ASP A 9 25.14 39.20 35.99
C ASP A 9 23.63 39.33 35.72
N ALA A 10 23.28 39.90 34.57
CA ALA A 10 21.91 40.00 34.10
C ALA A 10 21.47 38.64 33.56
N GLY A 11 20.68 37.91 34.36
CA GLY A 11 20.11 36.62 34.00
C GLY A 11 19.31 36.67 32.70
N ALA A 12 19.91 36.20 31.61
CA ALA A 12 19.22 35.93 30.36
C ALA A 12 18.31 34.71 30.55
N THR A 13 17.01 34.94 30.66
CA THR A 13 15.99 33.89 30.65
C THR A 13 16.01 33.17 29.30
N VAL A 14 16.56 31.96 29.27
CA VAL A 14 16.52 31.08 28.09
C VAL A 14 15.05 30.72 27.81
N PRO A 15 14.52 30.96 26.59
CA PRO A 15 13.15 30.60 26.26
C PRO A 15 12.96 29.09 26.38
N THR A 16 12.06 28.64 27.25
CA THR A 16 11.72 27.23 27.37
C THR A 16 11.10 26.74 26.06
N PRO A 17 11.66 25.72 25.37
CA PRO A 17 11.06 25.19 24.15
C PRO A 17 9.65 24.70 24.44
N ALA A 18 8.68 25.09 23.61
CA ALA A 18 7.32 24.58 23.72
C ALA A 18 7.32 23.03 23.72
N PRO A 19 6.49 22.37 24.54
CA PRO A 19 6.51 20.91 24.67
C PRO A 19 6.18 20.25 23.33
N ARG A 20 7.18 19.57 22.74
CA ARG A 20 7.12 18.90 21.43
C ARG A 20 5.90 17.97 21.31
N GLY A 21 5.49 17.32 22.40
CA GLY A 21 4.36 16.38 22.43
C GLY A 21 2.99 16.95 22.04
N ARG A 22 2.74 18.26 22.22
CA ARG A 22 1.42 18.85 21.89
C ARG A 22 1.25 19.16 20.40
N ARG A 23 2.34 19.50 19.70
CA ARG A 23 2.33 19.80 18.26
C ARG A 23 2.22 18.51 17.44
N ASP A 24 2.97 17.47 17.81
CA ASP A 24 2.93 16.18 17.13
C ASP A 24 1.56 15.51 17.24
N SER A 25 0.88 15.67 18.39
CA SER A 25 -0.49 15.21 18.58
C SER A 25 -1.50 15.92 17.65
N ARG A 26 -1.38 17.23 17.42
CA ARG A 26 -2.28 17.96 16.51
C ARG A 26 -2.07 17.57 15.06
N VAL A 27 -0.82 17.40 14.63
CA VAL A 27 -0.50 16.96 13.26
C VAL A 27 -1.10 15.59 12.98
N ARG A 28 -1.00 14.64 13.93
CA ARG A 28 -1.63 13.32 13.81
C ARG A 28 -3.14 13.39 13.65
N LEU A 29 -3.82 14.24 14.42
CA LEU A 29 -5.27 14.44 14.29
C LEU A 29 -5.63 15.00 12.91
N ILE A 30 -4.95 16.06 12.46
CA ILE A 30 -5.23 16.68 11.16
C ILE A 30 -5.03 15.69 10.03
N VAL A 31 -3.88 15.00 9.99
CA VAL A 31 -3.56 14.02 8.94
C VAL A 31 -4.52 12.83 8.99
N GLY A 32 -4.85 12.34 10.18
CA GLY A 32 -5.80 11.25 10.38
C GLY A 32 -7.20 11.57 9.87
N TYR A 33 -7.77 12.70 10.28
CA TYR A 33 -9.10 13.10 9.81
C TYR A 33 -9.12 13.50 8.33
N ALA A 34 -8.03 14.08 7.81
CA ALA A 34 -7.89 14.31 6.37
C ALA A 34 -7.89 12.99 5.58
N ALA A 35 -7.22 11.95 6.11
CA ALA A 35 -7.25 10.61 5.52
C ALA A 35 -8.65 9.99 5.57
N ILE A 36 -9.41 10.17 6.65
CA ILE A 36 -10.82 9.73 6.73
C ILE A 36 -11.65 10.46 5.68
N VAL A 37 -11.51 11.78 5.55
CA VAL A 37 -12.22 12.57 4.54
C VAL A 37 -11.92 12.06 3.12
N ALA A 38 -10.71 11.59 2.84
CA ALA A 38 -10.36 11.00 1.55
C ALA A 38 -11.07 9.66 1.26
N VAL A 39 -11.49 8.91 2.29
CA VAL A 39 -12.26 7.66 2.15
C VAL A 39 -13.72 7.94 1.81
N LEU A 40 -14.28 9.04 2.33
CA LEU A 40 -15.72 9.29 2.31
C LEU A 40 -16.36 9.33 0.92
N PRO A 41 -15.79 9.94 -0.15
CA PRO A 41 -16.49 10.10 -1.40
C PRO A 41 -16.93 8.77 -2.02
N TYR A 42 -16.04 7.78 -2.04
CA TYR A 42 -16.37 6.46 -2.59
C TYR A 42 -17.21 5.62 -1.63
N PHE A 43 -16.93 5.68 -0.33
CA PHE A 43 -17.73 5.00 0.69
C PHE A 43 -19.19 5.44 0.66
N LEU A 44 -19.45 6.74 0.56
CA LEU A 44 -20.81 7.29 0.47
C LEU A 44 -21.51 6.89 -0.83
N LEU A 45 -20.77 6.85 -1.95
CA LEU A 45 -21.30 6.37 -3.22
C LEU A 45 -21.73 4.89 -3.11
N LYS A 46 -20.91 4.05 -2.49
CA LYS A 46 -21.27 2.65 -2.21
C LYS A 46 -22.46 2.52 -1.28
N ALA A 47 -22.49 3.29 -0.19
CA ALA A 47 -23.60 3.26 0.74
C ALA A 47 -24.92 3.63 0.03
N ALA A 48 -24.88 4.60 -0.88
CA ALA A 48 -26.02 4.96 -1.72
C ALA A 48 -26.45 3.80 -2.63
N TRP A 49 -25.52 3.15 -3.33
CA TRP A 49 -25.82 1.99 -4.17
C TRP A 49 -26.37 0.80 -3.38
N ILE A 50 -25.83 0.52 -2.19
CA ILE A 50 -26.33 -0.53 -1.29
C ILE A 50 -27.76 -0.23 -0.82
N ALA A 51 -28.08 1.06 -0.62
CA ALA A 51 -29.42 1.52 -0.30
C ALA A 51 -30.38 1.60 -1.50
N GLY A 52 -29.94 1.19 -2.70
CA GLY A 52 -30.76 1.15 -3.92
C GLY A 52 -30.73 2.43 -4.76
N SER A 53 -29.85 3.39 -4.45
CA SER A 53 -29.65 4.56 -5.30
C SER A 53 -29.02 4.18 -6.64
N THR A 54 -29.42 4.85 -7.71
CA THR A 54 -28.87 4.69 -9.06
C THR A 54 -27.92 5.82 -9.45
N ILE A 55 -27.47 6.64 -8.48
CA ILE A 55 -26.58 7.77 -8.76
C ILE A 55 -25.32 7.32 -9.51
N GLY A 56 -25.08 7.92 -10.68
CA GLY A 56 -23.96 7.59 -11.54
C GLY A 56 -24.11 6.30 -12.35
N ILE A 57 -25.21 5.55 -12.23
CA ILE A 57 -25.51 4.38 -13.08
C ILE A 57 -26.31 4.88 -14.28
N THR A 58 -25.80 4.64 -15.50
CA THR A 58 -26.37 5.15 -16.75
C THR A 58 -26.84 4.05 -17.70
N GLY A 59 -26.48 2.80 -17.46
CA GLY A 59 -26.86 1.66 -18.28
C GLY A 59 -26.85 0.35 -17.51
N ALA A 60 -27.29 -0.72 -18.17
CA ALA A 60 -27.16 -2.06 -17.62
C ALA A 60 -25.68 -2.47 -17.61
N SER A 61 -25.21 -3.00 -16.47
CA SER A 61 -23.89 -3.61 -16.40
C SER A 61 -23.90 -4.98 -17.08
N SER A 62 -22.77 -5.34 -17.67
CA SER A 62 -22.48 -6.69 -18.14
C SER A 62 -22.32 -7.72 -17.00
N ILE A 63 -22.19 -7.26 -15.76
CA ILE A 63 -22.03 -8.08 -14.57
C ILE A 63 -23.39 -8.21 -13.86
N ASP A 64 -23.68 -9.41 -13.35
CA ASP A 64 -24.89 -9.69 -12.57
C ASP A 64 -25.05 -8.73 -11.37
N ALA A 65 -26.27 -8.23 -11.17
CA ALA A 65 -26.57 -7.23 -10.15
C ALA A 65 -26.27 -7.71 -8.72
N ALA A 66 -26.48 -9.00 -8.41
CA ALA A 66 -26.18 -9.55 -7.09
C ALA A 66 -24.66 -9.56 -6.83
N VAL A 67 -23.86 -9.76 -7.87
CA VAL A 67 -22.40 -9.73 -7.81
C VAL A 67 -21.89 -8.31 -7.57
N VAL A 68 -22.44 -7.34 -8.32
CA VAL A 68 -22.15 -5.91 -8.12
C VAL A 68 -22.52 -5.49 -6.69
N GLN A 69 -23.69 -5.90 -6.20
CA GLN A 69 -24.13 -5.60 -4.84
C GLN A 69 -23.22 -6.23 -3.78
N GLY A 70 -22.87 -7.51 -3.92
CA GLY A 70 -21.94 -8.20 -3.02
C GLY A 70 -20.56 -7.55 -3.00
N GLY A 71 -20.04 -7.17 -4.17
CA GLY A 71 -18.79 -6.41 -4.31
C GLY A 71 -18.84 -5.06 -3.59
N ASN A 72 -19.94 -4.32 -3.71
CA ASN A 72 -20.14 -3.06 -3.00
C ASN A 72 -20.17 -3.25 -1.48
N ILE A 73 -20.87 -4.26 -0.96
CA ILE A 73 -20.90 -4.55 0.48
C ILE A 73 -19.50 -4.90 0.99
N ALA A 74 -18.80 -5.82 0.31
CA ALA A 74 -17.47 -6.25 0.73
C ALA A 74 -16.48 -5.09 0.77
N THR A 75 -16.49 -4.24 -0.25
CA THR A 75 -15.57 -3.09 -0.33
C THR A 75 -15.95 -1.96 0.64
N ALA A 76 -17.24 -1.73 0.91
CA ALA A 76 -17.67 -0.81 1.97
C ALA A 76 -17.19 -1.29 3.36
N ALA A 77 -17.21 -2.61 3.61
CA ALA A 77 -16.65 -3.17 4.84
C ALA A 77 -15.13 -2.95 4.95
N LEU A 78 -14.40 -3.06 3.83
CA LEU A 78 -12.96 -2.72 3.80
C LEU A 78 -12.71 -1.24 4.09
N GLU A 79 -13.54 -0.33 3.60
CA GLU A 79 -13.44 1.12 3.89
C GLU A 79 -13.69 1.42 5.37
N ILE A 80 -14.67 0.77 6.00
CA ILE A 80 -14.89 0.85 7.45
C ILE A 80 -13.65 0.36 8.22
N GLY A 81 -13.07 -0.77 7.78
CA GLY A 81 -11.82 -1.28 8.34
C GLY A 81 -10.66 -0.30 8.20
N ALA A 82 -10.53 0.35 7.03
CA ALA A 82 -9.53 1.37 6.78
C ALA A 82 -9.70 2.59 7.70
N ILE A 83 -10.94 3.06 7.91
CA ILE A 83 -11.25 4.12 8.87
C ILE A 83 -10.81 3.71 10.29
N GLY A 84 -11.12 2.47 10.70
CA GLY A 84 -10.67 1.93 11.99
C GLY A 84 -9.14 1.95 12.15
N ILE A 85 -8.41 1.56 11.11
CA ILE A 85 -6.94 1.61 11.07
C ILE A 85 -6.41 3.04 11.13
N ILE A 86 -7.03 3.97 10.41
CA ILE A 86 -6.65 5.39 10.48
C ILE A 86 -6.86 5.92 11.90
N LEU A 87 -7.97 5.58 12.56
CA LEU A 87 -8.23 5.96 13.95
C LEU A 87 -7.18 5.37 14.90
N LEU A 88 -6.74 4.12 14.68
CA LEU A 88 -5.62 3.50 15.41
C LEU A 88 -4.33 4.31 15.26
N PHE A 89 -4.02 4.79 14.05
CA PHE A 89 -2.85 5.63 13.81
C PHE A 89 -2.97 7.03 14.40
N THR A 90 -4.19 7.53 14.46
CA THR A 90 -4.49 8.91 14.84
C THR A 90 -4.47 9.09 16.36
N HIS A 91 -4.98 8.12 17.10
CA HIS A 91 -5.19 8.25 18.54
C HIS A 91 -4.18 7.46 19.38
N ALA A 92 -3.93 7.95 20.60
CA ALA A 92 -2.94 7.36 21.51
C ALA A 92 -3.26 5.91 21.91
N TRP A 93 -4.54 5.52 21.92
CA TRP A 93 -4.94 4.16 22.29
C TRP A 93 -4.51 3.11 21.25
N GLY A 94 -4.30 3.48 19.99
CA GLY A 94 -3.84 2.54 18.97
C GLY A 94 -2.42 2.01 19.22
N ALA A 95 -1.59 2.75 19.99
CA ALA A 95 -0.28 2.27 20.41
C ALA A 95 -0.33 1.05 21.34
N ARG A 96 -1.50 0.74 21.92
CA ARG A 96 -1.70 -0.44 22.79
C ARG A 96 -2.07 -1.70 22.02
N VAL A 97 -2.52 -1.57 20.77
CA VAL A 97 -2.93 -2.72 19.96
C VAL A 97 -1.69 -3.55 19.58
N PRO A 98 -1.76 -4.89 19.60
CA PRO A 98 -0.69 -5.75 19.11
C PRO A 98 -0.20 -5.33 17.71
N ALA A 99 1.13 -5.29 17.53
CA ALA A 99 1.74 -4.77 16.29
C ALA A 99 1.22 -5.49 15.04
N PHE A 100 1.03 -6.81 15.11
CA PHE A 100 0.59 -7.61 13.97
C PHE A 100 -0.83 -7.24 13.50
N LEU A 101 -1.75 -6.94 14.43
CA LEU A 101 -3.13 -6.54 14.11
C LEU A 101 -3.20 -5.20 13.39
N VAL A 102 -2.16 -4.39 13.51
CA VAL A 102 -2.06 -3.10 12.83
C VAL A 102 -1.28 -3.26 11.52
N LEU A 103 -0.12 -3.91 11.56
CA LEU A 103 0.78 -4.02 10.41
C LEU A 103 0.19 -4.86 9.28
N ALA A 104 -0.42 -6.01 9.60
CA ALA A 104 -0.95 -6.91 8.56
C ALA A 104 -2.04 -6.26 7.70
N PRO A 105 -3.15 -5.73 8.25
CA PRO A 105 -4.17 -5.13 7.41
C PRO A 105 -3.71 -3.80 6.78
N THR A 106 -2.77 -3.07 7.40
CA THR A 106 -2.18 -1.88 6.79
C THR A 106 -1.32 -2.24 5.58
N TRP A 107 -0.55 -3.33 5.64
CA TRP A 107 0.27 -3.79 4.53
C TRP A 107 -0.59 -4.25 3.35
N VAL A 108 -1.63 -5.05 3.64
CA VAL A 108 -2.62 -5.47 2.62
C VAL A 108 -3.32 -4.26 2.00
N GLY A 109 -3.84 -3.34 2.83
CA GLY A 109 -4.51 -2.13 2.36
C GLY A 109 -3.58 -1.21 1.54
N THR A 110 -2.34 -1.01 2.00
CA THR A 110 -1.32 -0.26 1.23
C THR A 110 -1.10 -0.90 -0.12
N GLY A 111 -1.01 -2.24 -0.15
CA GLY A 111 -0.80 -3.00 -1.36
C GLY A 111 -1.93 -2.88 -2.36
N LEU A 112 -3.17 -3.05 -1.92
CA LEU A 112 -4.36 -2.91 -2.76
C LEU A 112 -4.51 -1.49 -3.31
N LEU A 113 -4.09 -0.47 -2.54
CA LEU A 113 -4.30 0.94 -2.91
C LEU A 113 -3.13 1.57 -3.68
N ALA A 114 -1.91 1.05 -3.54
CA ALA A 114 -0.71 1.64 -4.17
C ALA A 114 -0.83 1.83 -5.70
N PRO A 115 -1.41 0.89 -6.48
CA PRO A 115 -1.60 1.10 -7.92
C PRO A 115 -2.42 2.33 -8.27
N PHE A 116 -3.39 2.71 -7.43
CA PHE A 116 -4.29 3.85 -7.69
C PHE A 116 -3.60 5.21 -7.57
N VAL A 117 -2.45 5.29 -6.90
CA VAL A 117 -1.61 6.50 -6.92
C VAL A 117 -1.08 6.78 -8.34
N ILE A 118 -0.88 5.73 -9.15
CA ILE A 118 -0.40 5.83 -10.53
C ILE A 118 -1.59 5.93 -11.49
N THR A 119 -2.56 5.03 -11.38
CA THR A 119 -3.66 4.92 -12.35
C THR A 119 -4.73 5.99 -12.15
N GLY A 120 -4.92 6.53 -10.94
CA GLY A 120 -5.98 7.49 -10.66
C GLY A 120 -5.86 8.81 -11.41
N PRO A 121 -4.69 9.48 -11.45
CA PRO A 121 -4.50 10.67 -12.27
C PRO A 121 -4.74 10.40 -13.76
N VAL A 122 -4.37 9.22 -14.26
CA VAL A 122 -4.56 8.82 -15.66
C VAL A 122 -6.04 8.68 -15.98
N VAL A 123 -6.80 7.99 -15.14
CA VAL A 123 -8.25 7.83 -15.27
C VAL A 123 -8.98 9.17 -15.17
N ALA A 124 -8.54 10.06 -14.29
CA ALA A 124 -9.10 11.39 -14.20
C ALA A 124 -8.84 12.21 -15.47
N ALA A 125 -7.62 12.12 -16.03
CA ALA A 125 -7.24 12.81 -17.25
C ALA A 125 -7.92 12.23 -18.50
N SER A 126 -8.16 10.91 -18.55
CA SER A 126 -8.77 10.28 -19.72
C SER A 126 -10.19 10.78 -19.98
N VAL A 127 -10.96 11.03 -18.92
CA VAL A 127 -12.33 11.58 -19.02
C VAL A 127 -12.37 13.00 -19.60
N LEU A 128 -11.27 13.76 -19.52
CA LEU A 128 -11.15 15.08 -20.16
C LEU A 128 -10.97 14.99 -21.68
N ILE A 129 -10.52 13.84 -22.18
CA ILE A 129 -10.22 13.59 -23.60
C ILE A 129 -11.36 12.78 -24.25
N ASP A 130 -11.84 11.75 -23.54
CA ASP A 130 -12.93 10.87 -23.96
C ASP A 130 -13.78 10.48 -22.75
N SER A 131 -15.08 10.80 -22.79
CA SER A 131 -16.03 10.53 -21.72
C SER A 131 -16.32 9.04 -21.48
N SER A 132 -15.88 8.14 -22.38
CA SER A 132 -16.15 6.70 -22.31
C SER A 132 -15.03 5.85 -21.66
N ALA A 133 -13.99 6.49 -21.13
CA ALA A 133 -12.69 5.84 -20.93
C ALA A 133 -12.56 4.76 -19.83
N VAL A 134 -13.57 4.48 -19.01
CA VAL A 134 -13.47 3.46 -17.93
C VAL A 134 -14.75 2.66 -17.75
N GLY A 135 -14.61 1.33 -17.79
CA GLY A 135 -15.70 0.37 -17.53
C GLY A 135 -16.43 -0.09 -18.79
N ASP A 136 -17.57 -0.74 -18.61
CA ASP A 136 -18.42 -1.30 -19.68
C ASP A 136 -19.46 -0.30 -20.22
N GLY A 137 -19.30 0.99 -19.92
CA GLY A 137 -20.26 2.05 -20.28
C GLY A 137 -21.52 2.11 -19.42
N SER A 138 -21.65 1.26 -18.40
CA SER A 138 -22.80 1.28 -17.48
C SER A 138 -22.80 2.43 -16.47
N MET A 139 -21.69 3.17 -16.38
CA MET A 139 -21.47 4.23 -15.39
C MET A 139 -21.26 5.59 -16.05
N ALA A 140 -21.71 6.65 -15.36
CA ALA A 140 -21.47 8.02 -15.75
C ALA A 140 -19.96 8.34 -15.75
N PRO A 141 -19.49 9.23 -16.66
CA PRO A 141 -18.05 9.48 -16.84
C PRO A 141 -17.31 9.97 -15.59
N TRP A 142 -18.02 10.60 -14.63
CA TRP A 142 -17.42 11.10 -13.39
C TRP A 142 -17.14 10.00 -12.35
N VAL A 143 -17.81 8.83 -12.46
CA VAL A 143 -17.72 7.76 -11.46
C VAL A 143 -16.29 7.20 -11.41
N GLY A 144 -15.72 6.84 -12.55
CA GLY A 144 -14.34 6.33 -12.63
C GLY A 144 -13.30 7.25 -11.96
N PRO A 145 -13.20 8.54 -12.35
CA PRO A 145 -12.35 9.53 -11.69
C PRO A 145 -12.58 9.63 -10.19
N LEU A 146 -13.84 9.71 -9.74
CA LEU A 146 -14.14 9.79 -8.30
C LEU A 146 -13.62 8.57 -7.56
N VAL A 147 -13.85 7.36 -8.06
CA VAL A 147 -13.40 6.11 -7.43
C VAL A 147 -11.88 6.06 -7.37
N TYR A 148 -11.20 6.24 -8.50
CA TYR A 148 -9.76 6.05 -8.57
C TYR A 148 -8.99 7.15 -7.84
N LEU A 149 -9.45 8.40 -7.90
CA LEU A 149 -8.84 9.49 -7.13
C LEU A 149 -9.08 9.32 -5.63
N SER A 150 -10.27 8.83 -5.21
CA SER A 150 -10.53 8.51 -3.80
C SER A 150 -9.57 7.43 -3.30
N PHE A 151 -9.35 6.37 -4.07
CA PHE A 151 -8.37 5.34 -3.71
C PHE A 151 -6.94 5.88 -3.65
N GLY A 152 -6.52 6.71 -4.61
CA GLY A 152 -5.20 7.34 -4.57
C GLY A 152 -5.03 8.26 -3.36
N ALA A 153 -6.03 9.09 -3.06
CA ALA A 153 -6.03 9.97 -1.90
C ALA A 153 -6.05 9.18 -0.58
N GLN A 154 -6.83 8.10 -0.51
CA GLN A 154 -6.86 7.18 0.62
C GLN A 154 -5.50 6.49 0.81
N ALA A 155 -4.84 6.04 -0.26
CA ALA A 155 -3.50 5.45 -0.20
C ALA A 155 -2.51 6.41 0.46
N ILE A 156 -2.51 7.68 0.01
CA ILE A 156 -1.65 8.73 0.54
C ILE A 156 -1.98 9.04 2.00
N GLY A 157 -3.28 9.17 2.33
CA GLY A 157 -3.75 9.47 3.68
C GLY A 157 -3.39 8.38 4.70
N ILE A 158 -3.60 7.11 4.35
CA ILE A 158 -3.22 5.96 5.19
C ILE A 158 -1.71 5.92 5.36
N ALA A 159 -0.93 6.07 4.28
CA ALA A 159 0.53 6.06 4.35
C ALA A 159 1.07 7.20 5.23
N ALA A 160 0.55 8.42 5.08
CA ALA A 160 0.94 9.56 5.89
C ALA A 160 0.62 9.34 7.38
N SER A 161 -0.59 8.85 7.68
CA SER A 161 -1.02 8.52 9.05
C SER A 161 -0.15 7.41 9.65
N PHE A 162 0.14 6.37 8.88
CA PHE A 162 1.00 5.26 9.29
C PHE A 162 2.43 5.71 9.58
N VAL A 163 3.00 6.59 8.76
CA VAL A 163 4.36 7.11 8.97
C VAL A 163 4.45 7.87 10.30
N LEU A 164 3.45 8.70 10.63
CA LEU A 164 3.42 9.41 11.92
C LEU A 164 3.28 8.43 13.09
N TYR A 165 2.40 7.45 12.96
CA TYR A 165 2.23 6.40 13.96
C TYR A 165 3.50 5.56 14.17
N ALA A 166 4.17 5.18 13.08
CA ALA A 166 5.39 4.39 13.12
C ALA A 166 6.57 5.17 13.69
N ARG A 167 6.63 6.50 13.49
CA ARG A 167 7.63 7.37 14.12
C ARG A 167 7.52 7.38 15.64
N ASP A 168 6.30 7.45 16.16
CA ASP A 168 6.07 7.44 17.60
C ASP A 168 6.28 6.04 18.19
N ARG A 169 5.83 5.00 17.49
CA ARG A 169 5.83 3.62 18.02
C ARG A 169 7.15 2.88 17.83
N TRP A 170 7.87 3.12 16.74
CA TRP A 170 9.08 2.40 16.36
C TRP A 170 10.21 3.34 15.85
N PRO A 171 10.62 4.37 16.60
CA PRO A 171 11.57 5.38 16.13
C PRO A 171 12.92 4.78 15.69
N GLN A 172 13.43 3.79 16.43
CA GLN A 172 14.65 3.03 16.10
C GLN A 172 14.67 2.42 14.70
N VAL A 173 13.51 1.99 14.17
CA VAL A 173 13.43 1.40 12.81
C VAL A 173 13.69 2.45 11.74
N LEU A 174 13.32 3.71 12.01
CA LEU A 174 13.43 4.81 11.06
C LEU A 174 14.79 5.52 11.11
N THR A 175 15.49 5.45 12.24
CA THR A 175 16.78 6.11 12.45
C THR A 175 17.99 5.22 12.19
N GLY A 176 17.82 3.89 12.22
CA GLY A 176 18.90 2.93 12.00
C GLY A 176 19.43 2.87 10.56
N ARG A 177 20.63 2.31 10.40
CA ARG A 177 21.22 1.98 9.09
C ARG A 177 21.19 0.49 8.83
N VAL A 178 21.24 0.12 7.56
CA VAL A 178 21.19 -1.28 7.12
C VAL A 178 22.31 -2.13 7.76
N ARG A 179 23.51 -1.56 7.95
CA ARG A 179 24.64 -2.25 8.60
C ARG A 179 24.45 -2.47 10.10
N ASP A 180 23.62 -1.66 10.75
CA ASP A 180 23.47 -1.68 12.22
C ASP A 180 22.61 -2.87 12.67
N ARG A 181 22.02 -3.63 11.72
CA ARG A 181 21.27 -4.83 11.99
C ARG A 181 22.21 -6.03 12.19
N PRO A 182 22.24 -6.65 13.38
CA PRO A 182 23.05 -7.86 13.60
C PRO A 182 22.50 -9.03 12.77
N PRO A 183 23.35 -10.01 12.40
CA PRO A 183 22.86 -11.23 11.74
C PRO A 183 21.79 -11.95 12.56
N GLY A 184 20.68 -12.28 11.91
CA GLY A 184 19.65 -13.16 12.46
C GLY A 184 20.17 -14.59 12.58
N LEU A 185 19.58 -15.39 13.48
CA LEU A 185 19.87 -16.82 13.56
C LEU A 185 19.51 -17.50 12.23
N HIS A 186 18.43 -17.03 11.60
CA HIS A 186 17.94 -17.52 10.32
C HIS A 186 18.49 -16.77 9.09
N GLN A 187 19.62 -16.05 9.23
CA GLN A 187 20.17 -15.24 8.12
C GLN A 187 20.38 -16.03 6.82
N PRO A 188 20.91 -17.28 6.80
CA PRO A 188 21.07 -18.04 5.56
C PRO A 188 19.72 -18.34 4.88
N VAL A 189 18.71 -18.67 5.69
CA VAL A 189 17.34 -18.95 5.21
C VAL A 189 16.72 -17.69 4.62
N VAL A 190 16.84 -16.55 5.31
CA VAL A 190 16.37 -15.25 4.81
C VAL A 190 17.03 -14.89 3.48
N VAL A 191 18.35 -15.12 3.34
CA VAL A 191 19.06 -14.87 2.07
C VAL A 191 18.56 -15.79 0.96
N LEU A 192 18.40 -17.09 1.22
CA LEU A 192 17.89 -18.06 0.24
C LEU A 192 16.49 -17.67 -0.25
N PHE A 193 15.55 -17.41 0.66
CA PHE A 193 14.20 -17.00 0.28
C PHE A 193 14.17 -15.63 -0.40
N SER A 194 15.03 -14.69 0.02
CA SER A 194 15.14 -13.38 -0.65
C SER A 194 15.60 -13.55 -2.09
N LEU A 195 16.56 -14.44 -2.37
CA LEU A 195 17.02 -14.74 -3.73
C LEU A 195 15.93 -15.41 -4.56
N LEU A 196 15.27 -16.44 -4.01
CA LEU A 196 14.17 -17.13 -4.68
C LEU A 196 13.04 -16.18 -5.06
N VAL A 197 12.58 -15.36 -4.10
CA VAL A 197 11.53 -14.37 -4.33
C VAL A 197 11.98 -13.31 -5.31
N THR A 198 13.23 -12.86 -5.25
CA THR A 198 13.78 -11.90 -6.23
C THR A 198 13.69 -12.47 -7.65
N THR A 199 14.00 -13.75 -7.86
CA THR A 199 13.85 -14.40 -9.16
C THR A 199 12.40 -14.36 -9.64
N LEU A 200 11.43 -14.67 -8.78
CA LEU A 200 10.00 -14.57 -9.13
C LEU A 200 9.60 -13.14 -9.49
N LEU A 201 10.05 -12.16 -8.71
CA LEU A 201 9.77 -10.74 -8.95
C LEU A 201 10.38 -10.24 -10.27
N VAL A 202 11.56 -10.72 -10.64
CA VAL A 202 12.19 -10.40 -11.93
C VAL A 202 11.36 -10.96 -13.08
N ILE A 203 10.84 -12.18 -12.97
CA ILE A 203 9.95 -12.77 -13.98
C ILE A 203 8.67 -11.94 -14.12
N VAL A 204 8.03 -11.60 -12.99
CA VAL A 204 6.84 -10.73 -12.96
C VAL A 204 7.14 -9.38 -13.61
N ALA A 205 8.23 -8.73 -13.22
CA ALA A 205 8.62 -7.43 -13.73
C ALA A 205 8.88 -7.45 -15.24
N ALA A 206 9.58 -8.48 -15.74
CA ALA A 206 9.85 -8.63 -17.17
C ALA A 206 8.57 -8.83 -17.98
N ALA A 207 7.66 -9.71 -17.51
CA ALA A 207 6.38 -9.94 -18.15
C ALA A 207 5.53 -8.66 -18.20
N ARG A 208 5.30 -8.03 -17.05
CA ARG A 208 4.52 -6.80 -16.92
C ARG A 208 5.12 -5.66 -17.73
N LEU A 209 6.44 -5.46 -17.68
CA LEU A 209 7.10 -4.41 -18.45
C LEU A 209 6.97 -4.63 -19.96
N SER A 210 7.06 -5.88 -20.42
CA SER A 210 6.86 -6.19 -21.85
C SER A 210 5.44 -5.84 -22.32
N TRP A 211 4.41 -6.15 -21.51
CA TRP A 211 3.02 -5.80 -21.82
C TRP A 211 2.77 -4.30 -21.72
N ALA A 212 3.44 -3.60 -20.80
CA ALA A 212 3.43 -2.14 -20.75
C ALA A 212 3.94 -1.50 -22.05
N PHE A 213 4.97 -2.11 -22.67
CA PHE A 213 5.50 -1.68 -23.97
C PHE A 213 4.72 -2.22 -25.18
N GLY A 214 3.57 -2.87 -24.97
CA GLY A 214 2.66 -3.29 -26.03
C GLY A 214 2.93 -4.69 -26.59
N ALA A 215 3.77 -5.49 -25.93
CA ALA A 215 3.89 -6.89 -26.28
C ALA A 215 2.54 -7.62 -26.07
N THR A 216 2.18 -8.52 -26.98
CA THR A 216 0.90 -9.24 -26.97
C THR A 216 1.02 -10.71 -26.61
N TRP A 217 2.25 -11.21 -26.42
CA TRP A 217 2.48 -12.61 -26.10
C TRP A 217 1.80 -12.99 -24.77
N GLY A 218 1.17 -14.17 -24.75
CA GLY A 218 0.49 -14.67 -23.55
C GLY A 218 -0.78 -13.92 -23.16
N LEU A 219 -1.21 -12.90 -23.91
CA LEU A 219 -2.49 -12.23 -23.71
C LEU A 219 -3.58 -12.92 -24.53
N SER A 220 -4.81 -12.94 -24.02
CA SER A 220 -5.97 -13.40 -24.79
C SER A 220 -6.37 -12.37 -25.85
N THR A 221 -7.05 -12.81 -26.92
CA THR A 221 -7.45 -11.93 -28.03
C THR A 221 -8.31 -10.75 -27.54
N GLY A 222 -9.30 -11.01 -26.69
CA GLY A 222 -10.13 -9.95 -26.11
C GLY A 222 -9.35 -8.98 -25.22
N LEU A 223 -8.28 -9.44 -24.54
CA LEU A 223 -7.41 -8.54 -23.77
C LEU A 223 -6.54 -7.68 -24.70
N VAL A 224 -6.07 -8.22 -25.83
CA VAL A 224 -5.31 -7.43 -26.81
C VAL A 224 -6.16 -6.29 -27.38
N GLU A 225 -7.44 -6.56 -27.67
CA GLU A 225 -8.38 -5.58 -28.24
C GLU A 225 -8.82 -4.50 -27.23
N SER A 226 -9.01 -4.86 -25.97
CA SER A 226 -9.54 -3.96 -24.92
C SER A 226 -8.48 -3.08 -24.24
N ARG A 227 -7.19 -3.29 -24.51
CA ARG A 227 -6.10 -2.63 -23.78
C ARG A 227 -5.85 -1.19 -24.21
N GLY A 228 -5.98 -0.27 -23.25
CA GLY A 228 -5.65 1.13 -23.40
C GLY A 228 -4.38 1.56 -22.66
N LEU A 229 -4.24 2.89 -22.52
CA LEU A 229 -3.14 3.52 -21.80
C LEU A 229 -3.16 3.17 -20.29
N ALA A 230 -4.36 3.09 -19.69
CA ALA A 230 -4.52 2.79 -18.27
C ALA A 230 -3.97 1.40 -17.92
N GLU A 231 -4.27 0.38 -18.73
CA GLU A 231 -3.77 -0.99 -18.55
C GLU A 231 -2.26 -1.09 -18.73
N ARG A 232 -1.69 -0.38 -19.71
CA ARG A 232 -0.24 -0.33 -19.91
C ARG A 232 0.48 0.35 -18.75
N LEU A 233 -0.10 1.41 -18.19
CA LEU A 233 0.45 2.09 -17.02
C LEU A 233 0.27 1.27 -15.74
N ALA A 234 -0.82 0.52 -15.62
CA ALA A 234 -1.00 -0.45 -14.53
C ALA A 234 0.08 -1.55 -14.57
N ASP A 235 0.41 -2.04 -15.77
CA ASP A 235 1.50 -2.99 -15.96
C ASP A 235 2.88 -2.39 -15.62
N ALA A 236 3.17 -1.17 -16.07
CA ALA A 236 4.40 -0.46 -15.73
C ALA A 236 4.52 -0.20 -14.21
N GLY A 237 3.40 0.18 -13.57
CA GLY A 237 3.32 0.36 -12.12
C GLY A 237 3.59 -0.94 -11.37
N THR A 238 2.97 -2.04 -11.80
CA THR A 238 3.17 -3.37 -11.22
C THR A 238 4.64 -3.82 -11.35
N ALA A 239 5.25 -3.63 -12.53
CA ALA A 239 6.67 -3.91 -12.73
C ALA A 239 7.55 -3.06 -11.79
N SER A 240 7.22 -1.78 -11.62
CA SER A 240 7.94 -0.87 -10.71
C SER A 240 7.85 -1.33 -9.25
N PHE A 241 6.67 -1.78 -8.80
CA PHE A 241 6.50 -2.35 -7.47
C PHE A 241 7.28 -3.65 -7.27
N ALA A 242 7.31 -4.53 -8.26
CA ALA A 242 8.10 -5.76 -8.22
C ALA A 242 9.61 -5.46 -8.11
N VAL A 243 10.10 -4.49 -8.88
CA VAL A 243 11.50 -4.02 -8.81
C VAL A 243 11.80 -3.40 -7.44
N ALA A 244 10.91 -2.58 -6.90
CA ALA A 244 11.06 -1.99 -5.57
C ALA A 244 11.14 -3.07 -4.47
N ALA A 245 10.28 -4.09 -4.53
CA ALA A 245 10.30 -5.23 -3.62
C ALA A 245 11.61 -6.03 -3.72
N ALA A 246 12.06 -6.33 -4.94
CA ALA A 246 13.31 -7.05 -5.18
C ALA A 246 14.52 -6.26 -4.66
N ALA A 247 14.60 -4.96 -4.97
CA ALA A 247 15.67 -4.09 -4.50
C ALA A 247 15.70 -4.02 -2.96
N ALA A 248 14.54 -3.95 -2.31
CA ALA A 248 14.42 -3.97 -0.86
C ALA A 248 14.93 -5.30 -0.25
N LEU A 249 14.50 -6.44 -0.80
CA LEU A 249 14.93 -7.76 -0.34
C LEU A 249 16.44 -7.92 -0.45
N LEU A 250 17.02 -7.59 -1.61
CA LEU A 250 18.46 -7.67 -1.82
C LEU A 250 19.22 -6.71 -0.89
N ALA A 251 18.75 -5.48 -0.74
CA ALA A 251 19.40 -4.49 0.13
C ALA A 251 19.42 -4.93 1.60
N LEU A 252 18.33 -5.53 2.09
CA LEU A 252 18.21 -6.02 3.46
C LEU A 252 18.94 -7.36 3.67
N ALA A 253 18.86 -8.29 2.71
CA ALA A 253 19.48 -9.61 2.81
C ALA A 253 21.02 -9.51 2.77
N PHE A 254 21.56 -8.72 1.85
CA PHE A 254 23.02 -8.52 1.69
C PHE A 254 23.57 -7.34 2.47
N ARG A 255 22.69 -6.57 3.12
CA ARG A 255 23.02 -5.37 3.90
C ARG A 255 23.79 -4.31 3.10
N ARG A 256 23.39 -4.10 1.85
CA ARG A 256 24.02 -3.14 0.93
C ARG A 256 23.00 -2.16 0.32
N PRO A 257 23.35 -0.87 0.17
CA PRO A 257 24.57 -0.23 0.67
C PRO A 257 24.53 -0.04 2.20
N PRO A 258 25.66 -0.20 2.93
CA PRO A 258 25.67 -0.26 4.39
C PRO A 258 25.30 1.06 5.08
N ARG A 259 25.48 2.19 4.39
CA ARG A 259 25.14 3.54 4.88
C ARG A 259 23.70 3.93 4.58
N LEU A 260 22.95 3.12 3.82
CA LEU A 260 21.55 3.39 3.52
C LEU A 260 20.74 3.36 4.81
N ARG A 261 19.82 4.33 4.96
CA ARG A 261 18.86 4.36 6.06
C ARG A 261 17.93 3.16 5.92
N THR A 262 17.74 2.38 6.98
CA THR A 262 16.90 1.16 6.96
C THR A 262 15.46 1.46 6.54
N ALA A 263 14.97 2.67 6.83
CA ALA A 263 13.65 3.14 6.39
C ALA A 263 13.43 3.05 4.88
N VAL A 264 14.47 3.26 4.06
CA VAL A 264 14.34 3.26 2.59
C VAL A 264 14.01 1.87 2.04
N PRO A 265 14.84 0.82 2.23
CA PRO A 265 14.50 -0.51 1.75
C PRO A 265 13.27 -1.07 2.47
N LEU A 266 13.00 -0.70 3.73
CA LEU A 266 11.74 -1.08 4.38
C LEU A 266 10.52 -0.47 3.69
N ALA A 267 10.54 0.81 3.33
CA ALA A 267 9.44 1.45 2.62
C ALA A 267 9.25 0.84 1.22
N LEU A 268 10.35 0.58 0.50
CA LEU A 268 10.32 -0.08 -0.81
C LEU A 268 9.76 -1.51 -0.73
N GLY A 269 10.19 -2.29 0.27
CA GLY A 269 9.69 -3.64 0.48
C GLY A 269 8.25 -3.67 0.97
N TRP A 270 7.85 -2.70 1.81
CA TRP A 270 6.49 -2.53 2.28
C TRP A 270 5.53 -2.22 1.13
N VAL A 271 5.80 -1.15 0.38
CA VAL A 271 4.93 -0.71 -0.71
C VAL A 271 5.01 -1.68 -1.88
N GLY A 272 6.22 -2.04 -2.34
CA GLY A 272 6.40 -2.94 -3.47
C GLY A 272 5.87 -4.34 -3.20
N GLY A 273 6.25 -4.94 -2.06
CA GLY A 273 5.79 -6.27 -1.69
C GLY A 273 4.28 -6.30 -1.43
N GLY A 274 3.75 -5.26 -0.79
CA GLY A 274 2.31 -5.12 -0.59
C GLY A 274 1.56 -4.99 -1.91
N ALA A 275 2.03 -4.16 -2.85
CA ALA A 275 1.36 -3.93 -4.12
C ALA A 275 1.36 -5.18 -5.01
N VAL A 276 2.47 -5.90 -5.05
CA VAL A 276 2.58 -7.21 -5.72
C VAL A 276 1.61 -8.21 -5.09
N PHE A 277 1.60 -8.32 -3.75
CA PHE A 277 0.67 -9.19 -3.04
C PHE A 277 -0.80 -8.82 -3.31
N GLY A 278 -1.16 -7.54 -3.15
CA GLY A 278 -2.52 -7.05 -3.27
C GLY A 278 -3.08 -7.21 -4.67
N SER A 279 -2.29 -6.88 -5.69
CA SER A 279 -2.70 -7.05 -7.10
C SER A 279 -2.91 -8.53 -7.44
N GLY A 280 -1.97 -9.39 -7.04
CA GLY A 280 -2.10 -10.84 -7.23
C GLY A 280 -3.28 -11.43 -6.47
N LEU A 281 -3.46 -11.06 -5.19
CA LEU A 281 -4.57 -11.50 -4.36
C LEU A 281 -5.92 -11.13 -4.98
N TYR A 282 -6.08 -9.86 -5.38
CA TYR A 282 -7.31 -9.38 -5.98
C TYR A 282 -7.63 -10.15 -7.27
N SER A 283 -6.67 -10.28 -8.19
CA SER A 283 -6.85 -11.06 -9.41
C SER A 283 -7.24 -12.52 -9.13
N MET A 284 -6.57 -13.19 -8.19
CA MET A 284 -6.87 -14.58 -7.86
C MET A 284 -8.23 -14.76 -7.18
N VAL A 285 -8.66 -13.81 -6.35
CA VAL A 285 -10.01 -13.82 -5.78
C VAL A 285 -11.06 -13.69 -6.87
N LEU A 286 -10.87 -12.77 -7.83
CA LEU A 286 -11.81 -12.62 -8.96
C LEU A 286 -11.84 -13.87 -9.84
N LEU A 287 -10.68 -14.48 -10.10
CA LEU A 287 -10.58 -15.71 -10.87
C LEU A 287 -11.32 -16.86 -10.17
N LEU A 288 -11.10 -17.06 -8.86
CA LEU A 288 -11.79 -18.10 -8.10
C LEU A 288 -13.31 -17.85 -8.07
N ALA A 289 -13.74 -16.61 -7.89
CA ALA A 289 -15.15 -16.25 -7.90
C ALA A 289 -15.79 -16.61 -9.26
N GLY A 290 -15.13 -16.24 -10.37
CA GLY A 290 -15.58 -16.61 -11.72
C GLY A 290 -15.67 -18.12 -11.94
N VAL A 291 -14.63 -18.88 -11.54
CA VAL A 291 -14.62 -20.35 -11.63
C VAL A 291 -15.70 -21.00 -10.76
N ALA A 292 -15.99 -20.41 -9.59
CA ALA A 292 -17.06 -20.87 -8.70
C ALA A 292 -18.48 -20.56 -9.22
N GLY A 293 -18.61 -19.97 -10.41
CA GLY A 293 -19.90 -19.67 -11.03
C GLY A 293 -20.58 -18.45 -10.43
N SER A 294 -19.84 -17.55 -9.77
CA SER A 294 -20.40 -16.36 -9.13
C SER A 294 -20.81 -15.25 -10.13
N GLY A 295 -21.08 -15.56 -11.40
CA GLY A 295 -21.41 -14.57 -12.43
C GLY A 295 -20.29 -13.59 -12.80
N MET A 296 -19.08 -13.74 -12.24
CA MET A 296 -17.90 -12.98 -12.66
C MET A 296 -17.38 -13.53 -13.98
N PRO A 297 -17.10 -12.69 -15.00
CA PRO A 297 -16.54 -13.15 -16.26
C PRO A 297 -15.22 -13.91 -16.03
N THR A 298 -15.13 -15.15 -16.50
CA THR A 298 -13.87 -15.91 -16.53
C THR A 298 -13.00 -15.45 -17.70
N THR A 299 -12.63 -14.17 -17.72
CA THR A 299 -11.94 -13.54 -18.86
C THR A 299 -10.42 -13.61 -18.78
N GLN A 300 -9.85 -14.00 -17.64
CA GLN A 300 -8.41 -14.17 -17.53
C GLN A 300 -7.97 -15.51 -18.11
N THR A 301 -7.68 -15.54 -19.41
CA THR A 301 -7.02 -16.65 -20.10
C THR A 301 -5.60 -16.24 -20.53
N GLY A 302 -4.77 -17.22 -20.90
CA GLY A 302 -3.36 -16.98 -21.25
C GLY A 302 -2.41 -16.97 -20.05
N LEU A 303 -1.36 -16.15 -20.10
CA LEU A 303 -0.29 -16.10 -19.10
C LEU A 303 -0.57 -15.13 -17.94
N VAL A 304 -1.58 -14.25 -18.06
CA VAL A 304 -1.91 -13.26 -17.01
C VAL A 304 -2.21 -13.92 -15.65
N PRO A 305 -3.06 -14.95 -15.54
CA PRO A 305 -3.31 -15.63 -14.25
C PRO A 305 -2.04 -16.19 -13.60
N PHE A 306 -1.11 -16.70 -14.41
CA PHE A 306 0.14 -17.26 -13.91
C PHE A 306 1.04 -16.16 -13.33
N VAL A 307 1.14 -15.01 -14.00
CA VAL A 307 1.88 -13.85 -13.48
C VAL A 307 1.22 -13.33 -12.19
N ASP A 308 -0.10 -13.31 -12.11
CA ASP A 308 -0.83 -12.92 -10.88
C ASP A 308 -0.64 -13.90 -9.73
N LEU A 309 -0.60 -15.21 -10.01
CA LEU A 309 -0.26 -16.22 -9.03
C LEU A 309 1.18 -16.04 -8.52
N LEU A 310 2.15 -15.81 -9.42
CA LEU A 310 3.53 -15.55 -9.02
C LEU A 310 3.65 -14.32 -8.13
N GLN A 311 2.90 -13.26 -8.42
CA GLN A 311 2.81 -12.08 -7.57
C GLN A 311 2.26 -12.40 -6.18
N LEU A 312 1.15 -13.13 -6.09
CA LEU A 312 0.56 -13.55 -4.83
C LEU A 312 1.53 -14.38 -3.98
N LEU A 313 2.20 -15.36 -4.60
CA LEU A 313 3.18 -16.22 -3.94
C LEU A 313 4.40 -15.42 -3.46
N ALA A 314 4.99 -14.59 -4.33
CA ALA A 314 6.11 -13.73 -3.97
C ALA A 314 5.76 -12.80 -2.80
N GLY A 315 4.61 -12.13 -2.88
CA GLY A 315 4.09 -11.28 -1.81
C GLY A 315 3.88 -12.03 -0.49
N THR A 316 3.33 -13.23 -0.54
CA THR A 316 3.12 -14.08 0.65
C THR A 316 4.46 -14.43 1.32
N VAL A 317 5.47 -14.82 0.54
CA VAL A 317 6.79 -15.11 1.09
C VAL A 317 7.44 -13.86 1.69
N ILE A 318 7.29 -12.68 1.08
CA ILE A 318 7.75 -11.40 1.66
C ILE A 318 7.12 -11.16 3.03
N ALA A 319 5.81 -11.36 3.16
CA ALA A 319 5.10 -11.19 4.43
C ALA A 319 5.61 -12.17 5.50
N VAL A 320 5.80 -13.45 5.14
CA VAL A 320 6.31 -14.48 6.04
C VAL A 320 7.74 -14.17 6.50
N VAL A 321 8.64 -13.85 5.56
CA VAL A 321 10.03 -13.46 5.87
C VAL A 321 10.04 -12.21 6.77
N GLY A 322 9.21 -11.21 6.47
CA GLY A 322 9.05 -10.02 7.30
C GLY A 322 8.60 -10.34 8.74
N ALA A 323 7.66 -11.28 8.89
CA ALA A 323 7.17 -11.72 10.20
C ALA A 323 8.26 -12.42 11.03
N PHE A 324 9.04 -13.32 10.42
CA PHE A 324 10.17 -13.97 11.10
C PHE A 324 11.23 -12.97 11.56
N VAL A 325 11.57 -12.03 10.68
CA VAL A 325 12.53 -10.95 10.94
C VAL A 325 12.07 -10.03 12.09
N LEU A 326 10.75 -9.82 12.23
CA LEU A 326 10.16 -9.09 13.35
C LEU A 326 10.15 -9.92 14.64
N ALA A 327 9.83 -11.20 14.58
CA ALA A 327 9.82 -12.09 15.74
C ALA A 327 11.21 -12.22 16.38
N GLU A 328 12.25 -12.43 15.57
CA GLU A 328 13.65 -12.48 16.07
C GLU A 328 14.07 -11.19 16.77
N SER A 329 13.60 -10.04 16.28
CA SER A 329 13.95 -8.74 16.87
C SER A 329 13.30 -8.50 18.23
N HIS A 330 12.15 -9.13 18.51
CA HIS A 330 11.51 -9.05 19.83
C HIS A 330 12.22 -9.96 20.84
N ALA A 331 12.54 -11.21 20.47
CA ALA A 331 13.21 -12.16 21.36
C ALA A 331 14.56 -11.63 21.89
N ARG A 332 15.35 -10.95 21.04
CA ARG A 332 16.64 -10.36 21.45
C ARG A 332 16.50 -9.11 22.33
N GLY A 333 15.37 -8.42 22.23
CA GLY A 333 15.09 -7.25 23.07
C GLY A 333 14.83 -7.62 24.53
N ASP A 334 14.39 -8.86 24.77
CA ASP A 334 14.13 -9.40 26.11
C ASP A 334 15.41 -9.96 26.76
N ASP A 335 16.29 -10.61 25.98
CA ASP A 335 17.59 -11.10 26.46
C ASP A 335 18.55 -9.99 26.93
N HIS A 336 18.44 -8.78 26.39
CA HIS A 336 19.25 -7.63 26.82
C HIS A 336 18.68 -6.87 28.04
N ARG A 337 17.52 -7.30 28.57
CA ARG A 337 16.90 -6.72 29.76
C ARG A 337 17.11 -7.58 31.02
N HIS A 338 17.82 -8.69 30.90
CA HIS A 338 18.25 -9.56 31.99
C HIS A 338 19.78 -9.52 32.12
#